data_AF-A0A831Z679-F1
#
_entry.id   AF-A0A831Z679-F1
#
_cell.length_a   1.000
_cell.length_b   1.000
_cell.length_c   1.000
_cell.angle_alpha   90.00
_cell.angle_beta   90.00
_cell.angle_gamma   90.00
#
_symmetry.space_group_name_H-M   'P 1'
#
loop_
_entity.id
_entity.type
_entity.pdbx_description
1 polymer ?
#
loop_
_entity_poly.entity_id
_entity_poly.type
_entity_poly.pdbx_seq_one_letter_code
_entity_poly.pdbx_strand_id
1 'polypeptide(L)' 'MTVVHSASDTFAKQLGIRHPVICGPMYPCSNPELVAAVSDAGAIGVLQPVSLTYV' A
#
# COMPACT_ATOMS: atom_id res chain seq x y z
N MET A 1 -0.75 20.80 26.07
CA MET A 1 -1.31 19.46 25.84
C MET A 1 -0.51 18.81 24.72
N THR A 2 0.23 17.75 25.00
CA THR A 2 0.93 16.98 23.96
C THR A 2 -0.08 16.04 23.31
N VAL A 3 -0.28 16.16 21.99
CA VAL A 3 -1.15 15.26 21.24
C VAL A 3 -0.37 13.97 20.97
N VAL A 4 -0.83 12.87 21.54
CA VAL A 4 -0.26 11.54 21.31
C VAL A 4 -0.96 10.94 20.08
N HIS A 5 -0.19 10.52 19.08
CA HIS A 5 -0.71 9.86 17.88
C HIS A 5 -0.46 8.36 17.98
N SER A 6 -1.37 7.54 17.45
CA SER A 6 -1.11 6.12 17.31
C SER A 6 0.01 5.86 16.28
N ALA A 7 0.64 4.68 16.34
CA ALA A 7 1.63 4.29 15.34
C ALA A 7 1.04 4.29 13.93
N SER A 8 -0.20 3.81 13.78
CA SER A 8 -0.92 3.77 12.52
C SER A 8 -1.23 5.16 11.96
N ASP A 9 -1.63 6.11 12.81
CA ASP A 9 -1.86 7.51 12.37
C ASP A 9 -0.55 8.18 11.94
N THR A 10 0.53 7.93 12.68
CA THR A 10 1.86 8.46 12.35
C THR A 10 2.32 7.91 11.01
N PHE A 11 2.18 6.60 10.80
CA PHE A 11 2.50 5.92 9.54
C PHE A 11 1.72 6.49 8.36
N ALA A 12 0.39 6.59 8.48
CA ALA A 12 -0.46 7.11 7.41
C ALA A 12 -0.11 8.56 7.04
N LYS A 13 0.15 9.41 8.05
CA LYS A 13 0.58 10.81 7.86
C LYS A 13 1.94 10.93 7.19
N GLN A 14 2.91 10.12 7.60
CA GLN A 14 4.27 10.16 7.02
C GLN A 14 4.29 9.76 5.55
N LEU A 15 3.39 8.87 5.14
CA LEU A 15 3.34 8.35 3.77
C LEU A 15 2.28 9.03 2.90
N GLY A 16 1.46 9.93 3.47
CA GLY A 16 0.41 10.62 2.73
C GLY A 16 -0.71 9.70 2.25
N ILE A 17 -0.99 8.62 2.98
CA ILE A 17 -2.02 7.61 2.66
C ILE A 17 -3.22 7.74 3.58
N ARG A 18 -4.40 7.30 3.14
CA ARG A 18 -5.64 7.35 3.94
C ARG A 18 -5.76 6.20 4.92
N HIS A 19 -5.24 5.03 4.54
CA HIS A 19 -5.33 3.83 5.33
C HIS A 19 -3.93 3.29 5.62
N PRO A 20 -3.61 2.96 6.89
CA PRO A 20 -2.32 2.38 7.28
C PRO A 20 -2.26 0.88 6.89
N VAL A 21 -2.46 0.61 5.60
CA VAL A 21 -2.58 -0.72 5.01
C VAL A 21 -1.56 -0.85 3.87
N ILE A 22 -0.90 -2.00 3.82
CA ILE A 22 0.02 -2.37 2.74
C ILE A 22 -0.50 -3.66 2.11
N CYS A 23 -0.80 -3.61 0.82
CA CYS A 23 -0.99 -4.80 0.01
C CYS A 23 0.38 -5.29 -0.45
N GLY A 24 0.87 -6.36 0.18
CA GLY A 24 2.16 -6.96 -0.14
C GLY A 24 2.19 -7.59 -1.54
N PRO A 25 3.38 -7.91 -2.06
CA PRO A 25 3.51 -8.60 -3.34
C PRO A 25 2.90 -10.01 -3.25
N MET A 26 2.12 -10.41 -4.26
CA MET A 26 1.45 -11.72 -4.30
C MET A 26 1.81 -12.44 -5.60
N TYR A 27 2.78 -13.34 -5.61
CA TYR A 27 2.97 -14.25 -6.75
C TYR A 27 1.94 -15.39 -6.72
N PRO A 28 1.26 -15.73 -7.85
CA PRO A 28 1.27 -15.08 -9.17
C PRO A 28 0.19 -14.00 -9.35
N CYS A 29 -0.63 -13.72 -8.34
CA CYS A 29 -1.89 -12.99 -8.48
C CYS A 29 -1.80 -11.44 -8.51
N SER A 30 -0.69 -10.84 -8.07
CA SER A 30 -0.49 -9.39 -8.06
C SER A 30 -0.15 -8.92 -9.47
N ASN A 31 -0.81 -7.86 -9.94
CA ASN A 31 -0.61 -7.23 -11.23
C ASN A 31 -0.67 -5.69 -11.09
N PRO A 32 -0.30 -4.92 -12.13
CA PRO A 32 -0.40 -3.46 -12.10
C PRO A 32 -1.80 -2.95 -11.73
N GLU A 33 -2.86 -3.65 -12.16
CA GLU A 33 -4.25 -3.28 -11.90
C GLU A 33 -4.60 -3.36 -10.40
N LEU A 34 -4.12 -4.40 -9.71
CA LEU A 34 -4.29 -4.54 -8.26
C LEU A 34 -3.53 -3.43 -7.52
N VAL A 35 -2.28 -3.17 -7.91
CA VAL A 35 -1.48 -2.10 -7.28
C VAL A 35 -2.15 -0.74 -7.47
N ALA A 36 -2.70 -0.48 -8.66
CA ALA A 36 -3.46 0.73 -8.94
C ALA A 36 -4.74 0.81 -8.08
N ALA A 37 -5.51 -0.27 -7.99
CA ALA A 37 -6.74 -0.32 -7.18
C ALA A 37 -6.47 -0.07 -5.68
N VAL A 38 -5.40 -0.65 -5.13
CA VAL A 38 -4.99 -0.41 -3.73
C VAL A 38 -4.55 1.04 -3.51
N SER A 39 -3.81 1.61 -4.48
CA SER A 39 -3.36 3.00 -4.41
C SER A 39 -4.54 3.97 -4.48
N ASP A 40 -5.51 3.73 -5.37
CA ASP A 40 -6.73 4.52 -5.50
C ASP A 40 -7.61 4.43 -4.25
N ALA A 41 -7.65 3.25 -3.61
CA ALA A 41 -8.27 3.06 -2.30
C ALA A 41 -7.58 3.84 -1.17
N GLY A 42 -6.38 4.39 -1.39
CA GLY A 42 -5.66 5.22 -0.43
C GLY A 42 -4.77 4.42 0.51
N ALA A 43 -4.32 3.26 0.06
CA ALA A 43 -3.35 2.39 0.72
C ALA A 43 -2.11 2.21 -0.16
N ILE A 44 -1.12 1.43 0.28
CA ILE A 44 0.10 1.17 -0.51
C ILE A 44 -0.03 -0.18 -1.21
N GLY A 45 0.00 -0.17 -2.54
CA GLY A 45 0.17 -1.38 -3.35
C GLY A 45 1.65 -1.63 -3.68
N VAL A 46 2.12 -2.87 -3.54
CA VAL A 46 3.51 -3.24 -3.86
C VAL A 46 3.55 -4.04 -5.15
N LEU A 47 4.30 -3.53 -6.13
CA LEU A 47 4.53 -4.21 -7.39
C LEU A 47 5.65 -5.24 -7.27
N GLN A 48 5.34 -6.47 -7.61
CA GLN A 48 6.29 -7.55 -7.75
C GLN A 48 6.93 -7.52 -9.15
N PRO A 49 8.27 -7.45 -9.29
CA PRO A 49 8.91 -7.44 -10.61
C PRO A 49 8.60 -8.66 -11.49
N VAL A 50 8.42 -9.83 -10.89
CA VAL A 50 8.06 -11.06 -11.62
C VAL A 50 6.71 -10.93 -12.32
N SER A 51 5.74 -10.22 -11.73
CA SER A 51 4.42 -9.96 -12.32
C SER A 51 4.46 -9.06 -13.55
N LEU A 52 5.57 -8.35 -13.80
CA LEU A 52 5.77 -7.57 -15.02
C LEU A 52 6.34 -8.39 -16.17
N THR A 53 6.91 -9.55 -15.86
CA THR A 53 7.60 -10.41 -16.84
C THR A 53 6.82 -11.69 -17.15
N TYR A 54 5.89 -12.07 -16.29
CA TYR A 54 5.09 -13.28 -16.40
C TYR A 54 3.63 -12.92 -16.11
N VAL A 55 2.75 -13.21 -17.08
CA VAL A 55 1.29 -13.12 -16.95
C VAL A 55 0.68 -14.50 -16.70
#